data_AF-B7PEA8-F1
#
_entry.id   AF-B7PEA8-F1
#
_cell.length_a   1.000
_cell.length_b   1.000
_cell.length_c   1.000
_cell.angle_alpha   90.00
_cell.angle_beta   90.00
_cell.angle_gamma   90.00
#
_symmetry.space_group_name_H-M   'P 1'
#
loop_
_entity.id
_entity.type
_entity.pdbx_description
1 polymer ?
#
loop_
_entity_poly.entity_id
_entity_poly.type
_entity_poly.pdbx_seq_one_letter_code
_entity_poly.pdbx_strand_id
1 'polypeptide(L)'
;MVLHPVQCDGCNRDSFLGFRYKCQRCYNYQLCQDCFWRGRVSGSHTNQHEMKEYAVYKSPSKQLGHSLRKSFRCVPDRPSRGLPQFPDEPERTLDLAHIV
;
A
#
# COMPACT_ATOMS: atom_id res chain seq x y z
N MET A 1 -0.83 3.43 13.54
CA MET A 1 -2.27 3.52 13.22
C MET A 1 -2.44 4.48 12.05
N VAL A 2 -3.26 4.16 11.05
CA VAL A 2 -3.43 4.99 9.84
C VAL A 2 -4.61 5.94 10.00
N LEU A 3 -4.44 7.21 9.65
CA LEU A 3 -5.51 8.22 9.59
C LEU A 3 -6.15 8.22 8.20
N HIS A 4 -7.46 8.04 8.16
CA HIS A 4 -8.26 8.20 6.95
C HIS A 4 -9.04 9.51 7.02
N PRO A 5 -8.71 10.55 6.22
CA PRO A 5 -9.43 11.81 6.16
C PRO A 5 -10.71 11.67 5.33
N VAL A 6 -11.62 10.82 5.79
CA VAL A 6 -12.95 10.62 5.22
C VAL A 6 -13.97 10.60 6.36
N GLN A 7 -15.19 11.02 6.07
CA GLN A 7 -16.29 10.90 7.02
C GLN A 7 -16.82 9.47 7.06
N CYS A 8 -17.19 8.99 8.24
CA CYS A 8 -17.86 7.71 8.43
C CYS A 8 -19.38 7.90 8.31
N ASP A 9 -20.06 7.18 7.40
CA ASP A 9 -21.51 7.30 7.21
C ASP A 9 -22.33 6.78 8.42
N GLY A 10 -21.77 5.89 9.23
CA GLY A 10 -22.48 5.27 10.36
C GLY A 10 -22.42 6.05 11.68
N CYS A 11 -21.47 6.97 11.85
CA CYS A 11 -21.36 7.80 13.05
C CYS A 11 -21.06 9.27 12.78
N ASN A 12 -20.96 9.67 11.51
CA ASN A 12 -20.69 11.04 11.04
C ASN A 12 -19.40 11.67 11.60
N ARG A 13 -18.49 10.87 12.16
CA ARG A 13 -17.18 11.39 12.59
C ARG A 13 -16.34 11.74 11.37
N ASP A 14 -15.77 12.93 11.39
CA ASP A 14 -14.79 13.36 10.41
C ASP A 14 -13.44 12.79 10.76
N SER A 15 -12.85 12.07 9.80
CA SER A 15 -11.58 11.39 9.95
C SER A 15 -11.54 10.36 11.09
N PHE A 16 -10.91 9.22 10.82
CA PHE A 16 -10.76 8.20 11.84
C PHE A 16 -9.46 7.44 11.69
N LEU A 17 -8.98 6.97 12.82
CA LEU A 17 -7.82 6.09 12.92
C LEU A 17 -8.27 4.64 12.79
N GLY A 18 -7.41 3.80 12.20
CA GLY A 18 -7.67 2.35 12.07
C GLY A 18 -8.09 1.96 10.67
N PHE A 19 -8.93 0.93 10.54
CA PHE A 19 -9.39 0.45 9.25
C PHE A 19 -10.54 1.29 8.69
N ARG A 20 -10.51 1.52 7.37
CA ARG A 20 -11.64 2.03 6.60
C ARG A 20 -12.31 0.88 5.87
N TYR A 21 -13.62 0.75 6.03
CA TYR A 21 -14.43 -0.24 5.32
C TYR A 21 -15.29 0.47 4.27
N LYS A 22 -15.07 0.20 2.98
CA LYS A 22 -15.89 0.75 1.88
C LYS A 22 -16.86 -0.31 1.37
N CYS A 23 -18.14 0.02 1.31
CA CYS A 23 -19.13 -0.86 0.69
C CYS A 23 -18.83 -1.06 -0.81
N GLN A 24 -18.93 -2.30 -1.30
CA GLN A 24 -18.75 -2.61 -2.71
C GLN A 24 -20.00 -2.35 -3.56
N ARG A 25 -21.17 -2.21 -2.91
CA ARG A 25 -22.46 -2.00 -3.59
C ARG A 25 -22.99 -0.57 -3.48
N CYS A 26 -22.85 0.06 -2.31
CA CYS A 26 -23.34 1.41 -2.09
C CYS A 26 -22.36 2.46 -2.65
N TYR A 27 -22.90 3.51 -3.26
CA TYR A 27 -22.09 4.61 -3.78
C TYR A 27 -21.44 5.41 -2.65
N ASN A 28 -20.10 5.48 -2.65
CA ASN A 28 -19.28 6.22 -1.69
C ASN A 28 -19.55 5.95 -0.20
N TYR A 29 -20.17 4.82 0.13
CA TYR A 29 -20.46 4.46 1.51
C TYR A 29 -19.23 3.84 2.19
N GLN A 30 -18.85 4.40 3.32
CA GLN A 30 -17.70 4.01 4.11
C GLN A 30 -17.95 4.09 5.62
N LEU A 31 -17.49 3.07 6.31
CA LEU A 31 -17.57 2.95 7.76
C LEU A 31 -16.16 2.98 8.36
N CYS A 32 -16.05 3.58 9.55
CA CYS A 32 -14.91 3.36 10.41
C CYS A 32 -14.96 1.95 11.02
N GLN A 33 -13.83 1.50 11.54
CA GLN A 33 -13.67 0.20 12.18
C GLN A 33 -14.74 -0.12 13.24
N ASP A 34 -15.03 0.83 14.15
CA ASP A 34 -16.05 0.64 15.19
C ASP A 34 -17.45 0.47 14.62
N CYS A 35 -17.80 1.21 13.57
CA CYS A 35 -19.12 1.13 12.95
C CYS A 35 -19.29 -0.20 12.20
N PHE A 36 -18.24 -0.66 11.53
CA PHE A 36 -18.24 -1.95 10.87
C PHE A 36 -18.40 -3.10 11.87
N TRP A 37 -17.60 -3.13 12.94
CA TRP A 37 -17.68 -4.20 13.96
C TRP A 37 -18.97 -4.20 14.75
N ARG A 38 -19.58 -3.04 14.97
CA ARG A 38 -20.89 -2.92 15.62
C ARG A 38 -22.06 -3.17 14.64
N GLY A 39 -21.79 -3.45 13.37
CA GLY A 39 -22.82 -3.72 12.36
C GLY A 39 -23.75 -2.52 12.10
N ARG A 40 -23.24 -1.29 12.19
CA ARG A 40 -24.04 -0.09 11.97
C ARG A 40 -24.41 0.05 10.49
N VAL A 41 -25.68 0.36 10.26
CA VAL A 41 -26.25 0.57 8.94
C VAL A 41 -26.91 1.95 8.87
N SER A 42 -26.87 2.57 7.69
CA SER A 42 -27.52 3.86 7.43
C SER A 42 -27.91 3.96 5.95
N GLY A 43 -28.98 4.72 5.66
CA GLY A 43 -29.51 4.86 4.30
C GLY A 43 -29.90 3.51 3.69
N SER A 44 -29.43 3.25 2.47
CA SER A 44 -29.68 2.01 1.72
C SER A 44 -28.68 0.89 2.01
N HIS A 45 -27.71 1.11 2.90
CA HIS A 45 -26.72 0.10 3.25
C HIS A 45 -27.31 -0.95 4.20
N THR A 46 -26.95 -2.22 3.99
CA THR A 46 -27.29 -3.34 4.89
C THR A 46 -26.03 -4.13 5.21
N ASN A 47 -26.02 -4.84 6.35
CA ASN A 47 -24.90 -5.72 6.73
C ASN A 47 -24.70 -6.91 5.76
N GLN A 48 -25.64 -7.16 4.84
CA GLN A 48 -25.47 -8.14 3.76
C GLN A 48 -24.57 -7.64 2.62
N HIS A 49 -24.33 -6.33 2.53
CA HIS A 49 -23.45 -5.77 1.51
C HIS A 49 -21.99 -6.04 1.86
N GLU A 50 -21.25 -6.56 0.89
CA GLU A 50 -19.82 -6.81 1.05
C GLU A 50 -19.05 -5.50 1.28
N MET A 51 -18.15 -5.52 2.26
CA MET A 51 -17.32 -4.40 2.67
C MET A 51 -15.85 -4.71 2.39
N LYS A 52 -15.14 -3.77 1.77
CA LYS A 52 -13.70 -3.88 1.51
C LYS A 52 -12.91 -3.09 2.53
N GLU A 53 -11.94 -3.75 3.14
CA GLU A 53 -11.01 -3.16 4.09
C GLU A 53 -9.88 -2.38 3.41
N TYR A 54 -9.53 -1.23 3.98
CA TYR A 54 -8.38 -0.43 3.62
C TYR A 54 -7.58 -0.11 4.88
N ALA A 55 -6.41 -0.74 5.01
CA ALA A 55 -5.47 -0.53 6.11
C ALA A 55 -4.49 0.64 5.90
N VAL A 56 -4.47 1.23 4.69
CA VAL A 56 -3.52 2.28 4.29
C VAL A 56 -4.25 3.42 3.61
N TYR A 57 -3.93 4.65 4.01
CA TYR A 57 -4.36 5.84 3.28
C TYR A 57 -3.38 6.14 2.16
N LYS A 58 -3.79 5.88 0.93
CA LYS A 58 -3.02 6.29 -0.25
C LYS A 58 -3.39 7.73 -0.56
N SER A 59 -2.48 8.65 -0.26
CA SER A 59 -2.62 10.05 -0.67
C SER A 59 -2.79 10.12 -2.20
N PRO A 60 -3.68 10.98 -2.72
CA PRO A 60 -3.90 11.14 -4.16
C PRO A 60 -2.59 11.34 -4.95
N SER A 61 -1.62 12.05 -4.36
CA SER A 61 -0.33 12.39 -4.96
C SER A 61 0.62 11.21 -5.19
N LYS A 62 0.34 10.02 -4.63
CA LYS A 62 1.21 8.83 -4.77
C LYS A 62 0.79 7.87 -5.89
N GLN A 63 -0.22 8.23 -6.70
CA GLN A 63 -0.62 7.43 -7.87
C GLN A 63 0.44 7.41 -8.99
N LEU A 64 1.40 8.34 -9.01
CA LEU A 64 2.41 8.42 -10.08
C LEU A 64 3.44 7.27 -10.04
N GLY A 65 3.80 6.76 -8.86
CA GLY A 65 4.85 5.75 -8.72
C GLY A 65 4.41 4.29 -8.92
N HIS A 66 3.10 4.00 -8.88
CA HIS A 66 2.62 2.61 -9.01
C HIS A 66 2.65 2.11 -10.46
N SER A 67 2.46 3.00 -11.44
CA SER A 67 2.49 2.63 -12.86
C SER A 67 3.90 2.25 -13.32
N LEU A 68 4.96 2.86 -12.77
CA LEU A 68 6.33 2.56 -13.17
C LEU A 68 6.78 1.14 -12.78
N ARG A 69 6.41 0.65 -11.59
CA ARG A 69 6.82 -0.71 -11.13
C ARG A 69 6.12 -1.86 -11.86
N LYS A 70 4.98 -1.63 -12.53
CA LYS A 70 4.34 -2.66 -13.37
C LYS A 70 5.01 -2.81 -14.74
N SER A 71 5.65 -1.76 -15.23
CA SER A 71 6.32 -1.74 -16.54
C SER A 71 7.70 -2.42 -16.55
N PHE A 72 8.30 -2.71 -15.39
CA PHE A 72 9.61 -3.38 -15.29
C PHE A 72 9.52 -4.90 -15.03
N ARG A 73 8.34 -5.53 -15.09
CA ARG A 73 8.20 -7.00 -14.99
C ARG A 73 8.24 -7.69 -16.35
N CYS A 74 9.26 -7.41 -17.15
CA CYS A 74 9.60 -8.18 -18.35
C CYS A 74 10.80 -9.10 -18.08
N VAL A 75 10.81 -9.82 -16.96
CA VAL A 75 11.76 -10.90 -16.70
C VAL A 75 10.97 -12.11 -16.23
N PRO A 76 11.00 -13.25 -16.96
CA PRO A 76 10.38 -14.49 -16.52
C PRO A 76 11.03 -14.98 -15.23
N ASP A 77 10.21 -15.49 -14.32
CA ASP A 77 10.64 -16.19 -13.12
C ASP A 77 11.39 -17.47 -13.52
N ARG A 78 12.70 -17.56 -13.25
CA ARG A 78 13.42 -18.84 -13.12
C ARG A 78 14.53 -18.77 -12.07
N PRO A 79 14.83 -19.91 -11.43
CA PRO A 79 15.29 -19.97 -10.05
C PRO A 79 16.76 -19.64 -9.91
N SER A 80 17.08 -19.19 -8.70
CA SER A 80 18.42 -19.11 -8.12
C SER A 80 19.31 -20.31 -8.49
N ARG A 81 20.31 -20.08 -9.34
CA ARG A 81 21.63 -20.75 -9.30
C ARG A 81 22.55 -20.07 -10.31
N GLY A 82 23.56 -19.36 -9.80
CA GLY A 82 24.78 -19.06 -10.56
C GLY A 82 24.96 -17.63 -11.09
N LEU A 83 24.48 -16.59 -10.41
CA LEU A 83 25.02 -15.25 -10.66
C LEU A 83 26.43 -15.16 -10.04
N PRO A 84 27.48 -14.81 -10.81
CA PRO A 84 28.81 -14.58 -10.26
C PRO A 84 28.75 -13.46 -9.22
N GLN A 85 29.09 -13.78 -7.98
CA GLN A 85 29.22 -12.79 -6.93
C GLN A 85 30.61 -12.15 -7.05
N PHE A 86 30.63 -10.89 -7.46
CA PHE A 86 31.84 -10.08 -7.36
C PHE A 86 32.04 -9.64 -5.91
N PRO A 87 33.29 -9.60 -5.38
CA PRO A 87 33.56 -9.09 -4.04
C PRO A 87 33.11 -7.63 -3.91
N ASP A 88 32.58 -7.26 -2.75
CA ASP A 88 32.11 -5.89 -2.45
C ASP A 88 33.26 -4.85 -2.42
N GLU A 89 34.52 -5.29 -2.31
CA GLU A 89 35.69 -4.40 -2.32
C GLU A 89 36.55 -4.57 -3.58
N PRO A 90 36.85 -3.48 -4.32
CA PRO A 90 37.80 -3.52 -5.42
C PRO A 90 39.25 -3.70 -4.92
N GLU A 91 40.08 -4.38 -5.71
CA GLU A 91 41.51 -4.53 -5.41
C GLU A 91 42.21 -3.18 -5.25
N ARG A 92 43.14 -3.10 -4.28
CA ARG A 92 43.88 -1.88 -3.99
C ARG A 92 44.74 -1.49 -5.18
N THR A 93 44.70 -0.22 -5.56
CA THR A 93 45.49 0.32 -6.68
C THR A 93 46.99 0.14 -6.42
N LEU A 94 47.74 -0.26 -7.45
CA LEU A 94 49.20 -0.39 -7.39
C LEU A 94 49.83 0.99 -7.14
N ASP A 95 50.69 1.06 -6.13
CA ASP A 95 51.42 2.27 -5.79
C ASP A 95 52.68 2.37 -6.66
N LEU A 96 52.69 3.35 -7.58
CA LEU A 96 53.78 3.59 -8.53
C LEU A 96 54.80 4.61 -8.01
N ALA A 97 54.83 4.92 -6.71
CA ALA A 97 55.74 5.93 -6.16
C ALA A 97 57.24 5.58 -6.24
N HIS A 98 57.58 4.37 -6.69
CA HIS A 98 58.97 3.88 -6.78
C HIS A 98 59.39 3.51 -8.21
N ILE A 99 58.67 3.98 -9.23
CA ILE A 99 59.09 3.87 -10.62
C ILE A 99 59.67 5.21 -11.09
N VAL A 100 60.89 5.52 -10.65
CA VAL A 100 61.95 6.31 -11.31
C VAL A 100 63.30 5.80 -10.82
#